data_AF-X0TLV8-F1
#
_entry.id   AF-X0TLV8-F1
#
_cell.length_a   1.000
_cell.length_b   1.000
_cell.length_c   1.000
_cell.angle_alpha   90.00
_cell.angle_beta   90.00
_cell.angle_gamma   90.00
#
_symmetry.space_group_name_H-M   'P 1'
#
loop_
_entity.id
_entity.type
_entity.pdbx_description
1 polymer ?
#
loop_
_entity_poly.entity_id
_entity_poly.type
_entity_poly.pdbx_seq_one_letter_code
_entity_poly.pdbx_strand_id
1 'polypeptide(L)'
;MAPEKPKTVAYIKDAAYEKSNRKMRSKYTKETGKTLGKRHLKGTSPRRVSFACRFAGMAGAMKDKKGEPTRKAMALKKWGFGSVGAASSFCQKHKKS
;
A
#
# COMPACT_ATOMS: atom_id res chain seq x y z
N MET A 1 5.55 29.02 11.16
CA MET A 1 4.60 28.09 11.81
C MET A 1 4.16 27.06 10.78
N ALA A 2 4.57 25.80 10.89
CA ALA A 2 4.01 24.75 10.03
C ALA A 2 2.52 24.61 10.36
N PRO A 3 1.61 24.52 9.37
CA PRO A 3 0.18 24.38 9.66
C PRO A 3 -0.03 23.12 10.50
N GLU A 4 -0.80 23.26 11.59
CA GLU A 4 -1.18 22.10 12.40
C GLU A 4 -1.84 21.07 11.49
N LYS A 5 -1.30 19.85 11.50
CA LYS A 5 -1.81 18.75 10.68
C LYS A 5 -3.27 18.50 11.07
N PRO A 6 -4.20 18.41 10.09
CA PRO A 6 -5.62 18.30 10.39
C PRO A 6 -5.91 17.04 11.21
N LYS A 7 -6.55 17.20 12.37
CA LYS A 7 -6.86 16.12 13.34
C LYS A 7 -8.04 15.24 12.91
N THR A 8 -8.21 15.00 11.61
CA THR A 8 -9.29 14.14 11.11
C THR A 8 -8.99 12.67 11.38
N VAL A 9 -10.02 11.85 11.60
CA VAL A 9 -9.89 10.40 11.81
C VAL A 9 -9.11 9.73 10.67
N ALA A 10 -9.34 10.16 9.43
CA ALA A 10 -8.61 9.67 8.26
C ALA A 10 -7.11 9.98 8.33
N TYR A 11 -6.75 11.20 8.75
CA TYR A 11 -5.36 11.60 8.91
C TYR A 11 -4.65 10.79 9.99
N ILE A 12 -5.29 10.59 11.15
CA ILE A 12 -4.74 9.80 12.27
C ILE A 12 -4.47 8.35 11.82
N LYS A 13 -5.40 7.75 11.09
CA LYS A 13 -5.26 6.37 10.56
C LYS A 13 -4.14 6.28 9.52
N ASP A 14 -4.03 7.26 8.64
CA ASP A 14 -2.94 7.35 7.68
C ASP A 14 -1.57 7.47 8.38
N ALA A 15 -1.47 8.33 9.40
CA ALA A 15 -0.25 8.50 10.18
C ALA A 15 0.14 7.21 10.92
N ALA A 16 -0.85 6.50 11.50
CA ALA A 16 -0.63 5.21 12.15
C ALA A 16 -0.14 4.15 11.16
N TYR A 17 -0.73 4.08 9.97
CA TYR A 17 -0.26 3.19 8.89
C TYR A 17 1.19 3.51 8.49
N GLU A 18 1.52 4.78 8.27
CA GLU A 18 2.88 5.19 7.88
C GLU A 18 3.91 4.88 8.97
N LYS A 19 3.56 5.07 10.25
CA LYS A 19 4.41 4.71 11.39
C LYS A 19 4.70 3.20 11.41
N SER A 20 3.67 2.38 11.25
CA SER A 20 3.82 0.91 11.19
C SER A 20 4.63 0.47 9.96
N ASN A 21 4.34 1.05 8.79
CA ASN A 21 5.03 0.75 7.54
C ASN A 21 6.53 1.12 7.60
N ARG A 22 6.88 2.26 8.21
CA ARG A 22 8.27 2.66 8.41
C ARG A 22 9.04 1.67 9.28
N LYS A 23 8.43 1.23 10.39
CA LYS A 23 9.01 0.19 11.27
C LYS A 23 9.24 -1.11 10.52
N MET A 24 8.25 -1.58 9.76
CA MET A 24 8.37 -2.80 8.94
C MET A 24 9.50 -2.68 7.92
N ARG A 25 9.61 -1.56 7.21
CA ARG A 25 10.67 -1.32 6.23
C ARG A 25 12.06 -1.31 6.87
N SER A 26 12.20 -0.67 8.02
CA SER A 26 13.46 -0.66 8.77
C SER A 26 13.84 -2.08 9.23
N LYS A 27 12.88 -2.84 9.76
CA LYS A 27 13.09 -4.23 10.16
C LYS A 27 13.53 -5.11 8.98
N TYR A 28 12.81 -5.04 7.86
CA TYR A 28 13.16 -5.76 6.63
C TYR A 28 14.60 -5.47 6.17
N THR A 29 15.02 -4.20 6.21
CA THR A 29 16.37 -3.82 5.82
C THR A 29 17.43 -4.33 6.79
N LYS A 30 17.15 -4.33 8.10
CA LYS A 30 18.05 -4.93 9.10
C LYS A 30 18.19 -6.44 8.92
N GLU A 31 17.09 -7.14 8.65
CA GLU A 31 17.09 -8.62 8.56
C GLU A 31 17.66 -9.13 7.23
N THR A 32 17.40 -8.44 6.13
CA THR A 32 17.73 -8.93 4.78
C THR A 32 18.90 -8.20 4.11
N GLY A 33 19.37 -7.09 4.70
CA GLY A 33 20.31 -6.17 4.06
C GLY A 33 19.73 -5.42 2.84
N LYS A 34 18.47 -5.67 2.45
CA LYS A 34 17.86 -5.10 1.24
C LYS A 34 16.94 -3.92 1.60
N THR A 35 16.89 -2.92 0.72
CA THR A 35 15.95 -1.80 0.87
C THR A 35 14.73 -2.01 -0.02
N LEU A 36 13.53 -1.94 0.57
CA LEU A 36 12.29 -1.95 -0.22
C LEU A 36 12.23 -0.70 -1.11
N GLY A 37 11.72 -0.83 -2.34
CA GLY A 37 11.57 0.31 -3.24
C GLY A 37 10.61 1.38 -2.74
N LYS A 38 10.68 2.55 -3.36
CA LYS A 38 9.68 3.62 -3.20
C LYS A 38 8.33 3.19 -3.78
N ARG A 39 7.26 3.81 -3.29
CA ARG A 39 5.91 3.62 -3.80
C ARG A 39 5.77 4.32 -5.14
N HIS A 40 5.11 3.66 -6.09
CA HIS A 40 4.79 4.23 -7.39
C HIS A 40 3.28 4.43 -7.48
N LEU A 41 2.84 5.68 -7.56
CA LEU A 41 1.42 6.07 -7.53
C LEU A 41 0.79 6.12 -8.93
N LYS A 42 1.61 6.34 -9.97
CA LYS A 42 1.21 6.53 -11.36
C LYS A 42 2.12 5.74 -12.31
N GLY A 43 1.71 5.65 -13.58
CA GLY A 43 2.47 5.00 -14.65
C GLY A 43 2.48 3.46 -14.54
N THR A 44 3.31 2.82 -15.35
CA THR A 44 3.36 1.36 -15.52
C THR A 44 4.71 0.77 -15.12
N SER A 45 5.37 1.37 -14.14
CA SER A 45 6.69 0.89 -13.72
C SER A 45 6.64 -0.60 -13.33
N PRO A 46 7.67 -1.39 -13.67
CA PRO A 46 7.68 -2.83 -13.35
C PRO A 46 7.41 -3.13 -11.87
N ARG A 47 7.88 -2.25 -10.97
CA ARG A 47 7.62 -2.36 -9.53
C ARG A 47 6.17 -2.10 -9.15
N ARG A 48 5.47 -1.18 -9.84
CA ARG A 48 4.03 -0.96 -9.63
C ARG A 48 3.22 -2.15 -10.12
N VAL A 49 3.57 -2.70 -11.28
CA VAL A 49 2.95 -3.92 -11.84
C VAL A 49 3.15 -5.10 -10.90
N SER A 50 4.39 -5.35 -10.46
CA SER A 50 4.71 -6.42 -9.51
C SER A 50 3.94 -6.27 -8.20
N PHE A 51 3.87 -5.05 -7.64
CA PHE A 51 3.05 -4.77 -6.46
C PHE A 51 1.58 -5.11 -6.69
N ALA A 52 1.00 -4.64 -7.81
CA ALA A 52 -0.39 -4.87 -8.15
C ALA A 52 -0.70 -6.36 -8.28
N CYS A 53 0.14 -7.11 -8.99
CA CYS A 53 -0.03 -8.55 -9.18
C CYS A 53 0.03 -9.32 -7.85
N ARG A 54 0.98 -8.99 -6.98
CA ARG A 54 1.11 -9.63 -5.66
C ARG A 54 -0.11 -9.35 -4.78
N PHE A 55 -0.58 -8.11 -4.76
CA PHE A 55 -1.72 -7.72 -3.92
C PHE A 55 -3.08 -8.11 -4.50
N ALA A 56 -3.17 -8.32 -5.80
CA ALA A 56 -4.35 -8.84 -6.49
C ALA A 56 -4.66 -10.29 -6.09
N GLY A 57 -3.63 -11.15 -6.00
CA GLY A 57 -3.76 -12.55 -5.60
C GLY A 57 -3.75 -12.81 -4.09
N MET A 58 -3.53 -11.77 -3.28
CA MET A 58 -3.45 -11.92 -1.82
C MET A 58 -4.85 -12.15 -1.23
N ALA A 59 -5.05 -13.22 -0.47
CA ALA A 59 -6.30 -13.43 0.28
C ALA A 59 -6.50 -12.35 1.37
N GLY A 60 -7.76 -12.07 1.71
CA GLY A 60 -8.11 -11.20 2.84
C GLY A 60 -9.00 -10.01 2.47
N ALA A 61 -9.85 -9.65 3.42
CA ALA A 61 -10.87 -8.62 3.28
C ALA A 61 -10.28 -7.20 3.16
N MET A 62 -10.99 -6.35 2.42
CA MET A 62 -10.64 -4.93 2.29
C MET A 62 -11.14 -4.09 3.46
N LYS A 63 -12.13 -4.59 4.19
CA LYS A 63 -12.65 -4.01 5.42
C LYS A 63 -12.53 -5.00 6.57
N ASP A 64 -12.32 -4.51 7.77
CA ASP A 64 -12.37 -5.31 8.99
C ASP A 64 -13.82 -5.46 9.50
N LYS A 65 -13.98 -6.12 10.66
CA LYS A 65 -15.29 -6.34 11.30
C LYS A 65 -15.99 -5.04 11.71
N LYS A 66 -15.26 -3.94 11.84
CA LYS A 66 -15.79 -2.61 12.17
C LYS A 66 -16.07 -1.76 10.91
N GLY A 67 -15.88 -2.34 9.72
CA GLY A 67 -16.04 -1.64 8.44
C GLY A 67 -14.84 -0.76 8.05
N GLU A 68 -13.75 -0.79 8.81
CA GLU A 68 -12.58 0.05 8.58
C GLU A 68 -11.64 -0.57 7.53
N PRO A 69 -10.89 0.24 6.76
CA PRO A 69 -9.96 -0.29 5.78
C PRO A 69 -8.85 -1.11 6.46
N THR A 70 -8.65 -2.33 5.99
CA THR A 70 -7.56 -3.19 6.50
C THR A 70 -6.19 -2.66 6.09
N ARG A 71 -5.11 -3.19 6.69
CA ARG A 71 -3.74 -2.85 6.28
C ARG A 71 -3.50 -3.11 4.79
N LYS A 72 -4.12 -4.15 4.22
CA LYS A 72 -4.09 -4.44 2.78
C LYS A 72 -4.76 -3.35 1.96
N ALA A 73 -5.95 -2.90 2.38
CA ALA A 73 -6.64 -1.80 1.72
C ALA A 73 -5.86 -0.49 1.78
N MET A 74 -5.28 -0.18 2.94
CA MET A 74 -4.42 0.99 3.11
C MET A 74 -3.17 0.91 2.23
N ALA A 75 -2.54 -0.26 2.12
CA ALA A 75 -1.41 -0.48 1.23
C ALA A 75 -1.79 -0.23 -0.24
N LEU A 76 -2.88 -0.82 -0.72
CA LEU A 76 -3.40 -0.59 -2.09
C LEU A 76 -3.63 0.90 -2.34
N LYS A 77 -4.34 1.59 -1.44
CA LYS A 77 -4.61 3.03 -1.54
C LYS A 77 -3.32 3.84 -1.64
N LYS A 78 -2.33 3.54 -0.79
CA LYS A 78 -1.02 4.22 -0.78
C LYS A 78 -0.15 3.90 -2.00
N TRP A 79 -0.50 2.90 -2.79
CA TRP A 79 0.13 2.58 -4.08
C TRP A 79 -0.73 3.00 -5.28
N GLY A 80 -1.82 3.75 -5.05
CA GLY A 80 -2.68 4.29 -6.10
C GLY A 80 -3.71 3.30 -6.64
N PHE A 81 -4.11 2.30 -5.85
CA PHE A 81 -5.17 1.35 -6.19
C PHE A 81 -6.34 1.48 -5.21
N GLY A 82 -7.55 1.68 -5.75
CA GLY A 82 -8.77 1.80 -4.93
C GLY A 82 -9.31 0.46 -4.42
N SER A 83 -8.96 -0.66 -5.07
CA SER A 83 -9.47 -1.99 -4.72
C SER A 83 -8.52 -3.10 -5.19
N VAL A 84 -8.77 -4.32 -4.72
CA VAL A 84 -8.10 -5.54 -5.24
C VAL A 84 -8.43 -5.71 -6.72
N GLY A 85 -9.67 -5.47 -7.13
CA GLY A 85 -10.09 -5.52 -8.53
C GLY A 85 -9.28 -4.56 -9.40
N ALA A 86 -9.11 -3.29 -8.96
CA ALA A 86 -8.32 -2.31 -9.69
C ALA A 86 -6.84 -2.74 -9.82
N ALA A 87 -6.25 -3.31 -8.78
CA ALA A 87 -4.90 -3.86 -8.83
C ALA A 87 -4.83 -5.10 -9.74
N SER A 88 -5.85 -5.95 -9.73
CA SER A 88 -5.93 -7.15 -10.58
C SER A 88 -6.02 -6.77 -12.05
N SER A 89 -6.95 -5.90 -12.44
CA SER A 89 -7.08 -5.41 -13.81
C SER A 89 -5.80 -4.72 -14.29
N PHE A 90 -5.18 -3.90 -13.44
CA PHE A 90 -3.90 -3.27 -13.76
C PHE A 90 -2.77 -4.29 -13.94
N CYS A 91 -2.69 -5.28 -13.07
CA CYS A 91 -1.73 -6.38 -13.20
C CYS A 91 -1.93 -7.11 -14.53
N GLN A 92 -3.15 -7.59 -14.83
CA GLN A 92 -3.41 -8.36 -16.04
C GLN A 92 -3.09 -7.58 -17.31
N LYS A 93 -3.35 -6.26 -17.32
CA LYS A 93 -3.05 -5.39 -18.46
C LYS A 93 -1.57 -5.14 -18.69
N HIS A 94 -0.75 -5.15 -17.63
CA HIS A 94 0.64 -4.67 -17.69
C HIS A 94 1.69 -5.70 -17.28
N LYS A 95 1.28 -6.90 -16.82
CA LYS A 95 2.20 -8.01 -16.59
C LYS A 95 2.86 -8.37 -17.91
N LYS A 96 4.15 -8.68 -17.86
CA LYS A 96 4.83 -9.32 -18.98
C LYS A 96 4.44 -10.80 -18.97
N SER A 97 4.15 -11.34 -20.15
CA SER A 97 3.84 -12.75 -20.36
C SER A 97 4.93 -13.66 -19.82
#